data_AF-A0A813HGY7-F1
#
_entry.id   AF-A0A813HGY7-F1
#
_cell.length_a   1.000
_cell.length_b   1.000
_cell.length_c   1.000
_cell.angle_alpha   90.00
_cell.angle_beta   90.00
_cell.angle_gamma   90.00
#
_symmetry.space_group_name_H-M   'P 1'
#
loop_
_entity.id
_entity.type
_entity.pdbx_description
1 polymer ?
#
loop_
_entity_poly.entity_id
_entity_poly.type
_entity_poly.pdbx_seq_one_letter_code
_entity_poly.pdbx_strand_id
1 'polypeptide(L)'
;MSDFVGDAVHGIAGGVRGALDWVTGEESSAGAETDVHATHKVVIGVAELFGEERSIGLRLEERLVTRFTKPEAEKLGWRLGDCIIGVGSQPVRSQDEMLTAIAEGKEALKANGTPIRFLVERLGPKPTTDSFVRGAMVTVNGRIARIQEVQDGAMVVQFQDDGTRARVPTRR
;
A
#
# COMPACT_ATOMS: atom_id res chain seq x y z
N MET A 1 53.19 26.54 6.55
CA MET A 1 53.24 25.43 5.57
C MET A 1 52.18 24.46 6.00
N SER A 2 51.05 24.48 5.28
CA SER A 2 49.84 23.72 5.56
C SER A 2 49.83 22.41 4.78
N ASP A 3 48.99 21.50 5.26
CA ASP A 3 48.40 20.33 4.57
C ASP A 3 49.31 19.15 4.22
N PHE A 4 49.00 18.00 4.84
CA PHE A 4 48.80 16.72 4.15
C PHE A 4 48.01 15.78 5.07
N VAL A 5 46.68 15.87 5.01
CA VAL A 5 45.78 14.77 5.36
C VAL A 5 45.69 13.90 4.11
N GLY A 6 46.38 12.76 4.12
CA GLY A 6 46.29 11.73 3.10
C GLY A 6 45.17 10.76 3.43
N ASP A 7 44.02 11.02 2.84
CA ASP A 7 42.84 10.18 2.77
C ASP A 7 43.14 8.84 2.06
N ALA A 8 42.72 7.73 2.65
CA ALA A 8 42.63 6.43 1.99
C ALA A 8 41.73 5.46 2.80
N VAL A 9 40.44 5.77 2.92
CA VAL A 9 39.44 4.74 3.21
C VAL A 9 39.03 4.09 1.89
N HIS A 10 39.54 2.89 1.63
CA HIS A 10 39.02 2.00 0.58
C HIS A 10 37.60 1.55 0.96
N GLY A 11 36.60 2.32 0.52
CA GLY A 11 35.20 1.93 0.55
C GLY A 11 34.96 0.77 -0.40
N ILE A 12 34.55 -0.37 0.14
CA ILE A 12 34.11 -1.53 -0.63
C ILE A 12 32.78 -1.15 -1.28
N ALA A 13 32.85 -0.84 -2.57
CA ALA A 13 31.70 -0.75 -3.46
C ALA A 13 31.03 -2.13 -3.55
N GLY A 14 29.80 -2.24 -3.07
CA GLY A 14 29.06 -3.49 -3.01
C GLY A 14 27.56 -3.28 -2.95
N GLY A 15 26.99 -2.79 -4.05
CA GLY A 15 25.62 -3.13 -4.45
C GLY A 15 24.47 -2.52 -3.64
N VAL A 16 24.21 -1.23 -3.81
CA VAL A 16 22.86 -0.68 -3.63
C VAL A 16 22.27 -0.41 -5.02
N ARG A 17 21.70 -1.43 -5.63
CA ARG A 17 20.66 -1.27 -6.66
C ARG A 17 19.35 -1.68 -6.01
N GLY A 18 18.66 -0.69 -5.46
CA GLY A 18 17.40 -0.90 -4.75
C GLY A 18 16.68 0.40 -4.48
N ALA A 19 16.73 1.34 -5.42
CA ALA A 19 15.92 2.54 -5.38
C ALA A 19 15.60 2.98 -6.80
N LEU A 20 14.29 3.14 -7.03
CA LEU A 20 13.68 3.92 -8.11
C LEU A 20 13.70 3.30 -9.51
N ASP A 21 12.80 2.36 -9.74
CA ASP A 21 12.36 2.00 -11.10
C ASP A 21 10.83 1.85 -11.16
N TRP A 22 10.10 2.93 -10.85
CA TRP A 22 8.63 2.92 -10.81
C TRP A 22 7.96 4.03 -11.66
N VAL A 23 8.64 4.58 -12.66
CA VAL A 23 8.09 5.71 -13.47
C VAL A 23 8.11 5.53 -14.98
N THR A 24 8.83 4.57 -15.56
CA THR A 24 8.82 4.37 -17.02
C THR A 24 8.03 3.12 -17.39
N GLY A 25 6.91 3.33 -18.07
CA GLY A 25 6.13 2.27 -18.67
C GLY A 25 6.94 1.55 -19.73
N GLU A 26 7.27 0.30 -19.47
CA GLU A 26 7.52 -0.69 -20.53
C GLU A 26 6.38 -1.71 -20.50
N GLU A 27 5.57 -1.64 -21.56
CA GLU A 27 4.57 -2.62 -21.93
C GLU A 27 5.26 -3.94 -22.26
N SER A 28 5.27 -4.89 -21.32
CA SER A 28 5.32 -6.30 -21.68
C SER A 28 3.90 -6.82 -21.83
N SER A 29 3.34 -6.53 -23.00
CA SER A 29 2.19 -7.25 -23.54
C SER A 29 2.66 -8.62 -24.01
N ALA A 30 2.59 -9.62 -23.13
CA ALA A 30 2.70 -11.03 -23.48
C ALA A 30 1.57 -11.80 -22.77
N GLY A 31 0.94 -12.71 -23.51
CA GLY A 31 -0.38 -13.28 -23.24
C GLY A 31 -0.61 -13.71 -21.80
N ALA A 32 -1.77 -13.34 -21.27
CA ALA A 32 -2.23 -13.69 -19.93
C ALA A 32 -2.56 -15.18 -19.84
N GLU A 33 -1.54 -16.04 -19.78
CA GLU A 33 -1.65 -17.22 -18.93
C GLU A 33 -1.83 -16.69 -17.51
N THR A 34 -2.96 -17.00 -16.89
CA THR A 34 -3.23 -16.68 -15.48
C THR A 34 -2.25 -17.45 -14.62
N ASP A 35 -1.06 -16.89 -14.42
CA ASP A 35 -0.10 -17.41 -13.47
C ASP A 35 -0.72 -17.29 -12.07
N VAL A 36 -1.17 -18.44 -11.56
CA VAL A 36 -1.81 -18.58 -10.25
C VAL A 36 -0.84 -18.18 -9.13
N HIS A 37 0.46 -18.08 -9.44
CA HIS A 37 1.52 -17.67 -8.51
C HIS A 37 1.97 -16.22 -8.69
N ALA A 38 1.35 -15.44 -9.58
CA ALA A 38 1.66 -14.01 -9.66
C ALA A 38 1.34 -13.34 -8.32
N THR A 39 2.32 -12.63 -7.75
CA THR A 39 2.10 -11.71 -6.63
C THR A 39 2.11 -10.28 -7.13
N HIS A 40 1.33 -9.42 -6.47
CA HIS A 40 1.37 -7.99 -6.71
C HIS A 40 1.28 -7.21 -5.40
N LYS A 41 1.81 -5.98 -5.42
CA LYS A 41 1.80 -5.10 -4.26
C LYS A 41 0.58 -4.19 -4.28
N VAL A 42 -0.09 -4.07 -3.13
CA VAL A 42 -1.26 -3.19 -2.92
C VAL A 42 -0.99 -2.28 -1.74
N VAL A 43 -1.44 -1.03 -1.84
CA VAL A 43 -1.41 -0.08 -0.73
C VAL A 43 -2.81 0.04 -0.15
N ILE A 44 -2.94 -0.21 1.16
CA ILE A 44 -4.21 -0.11 1.89
C ILE A 44 -4.09 1.02 2.91
N GLY A 45 -5.02 1.97 2.86
CA GLY A 45 -5.09 3.10 3.79
C GLY A 45 -6.14 2.89 4.86
N VAL A 46 -5.77 3.04 6.13
CA VAL A 46 -6.66 2.98 7.29
C VAL A 46 -6.71 4.37 7.93
N ALA A 47 -7.80 5.09 7.69
CA ALA A 47 -8.02 6.43 8.23
C ALA A 47 -8.74 6.45 9.60
N GLU A 48 -9.32 5.32 10.01
CA GLU A 48 -10.04 5.21 11.28
C GLU A 48 -9.86 3.80 11.87
N LEU A 49 -9.77 3.70 13.19
CA LEU A 49 -9.72 2.44 13.91
C LEU A 49 -11.12 2.01 14.32
N PHE A 50 -11.41 0.72 14.24
CA PHE A 50 -12.75 0.19 14.42
C PHE A 50 -13.03 -0.29 15.84
N GLY A 51 -14.27 -0.06 16.29
CA GLY A 51 -14.80 -0.52 17.57
C GLY A 51 -14.20 0.18 18.79
N GLU A 52 -14.68 -0.21 19.97
CA GLU A 52 -14.24 0.34 21.26
C GLU A 52 -12.75 0.09 21.53
N GLU A 53 -12.23 -1.04 21.05
CA GLU A 53 -10.82 -1.43 21.19
C GLU A 53 -9.87 -0.65 20.27
N ARG A 54 -10.39 0.20 19.37
CA ARG A 54 -9.60 0.94 18.36
C ARG A 54 -8.64 0.01 17.63
N SER A 55 -9.18 -1.05 17.02
CA SER A 55 -8.40 -2.04 16.29
C SER A 55 -8.53 -1.86 14.77
N ILE A 56 -7.59 -2.41 14.01
CA ILE A 56 -7.65 -2.40 12.53
C ILE A 56 -8.66 -3.41 11.97
N GLY A 57 -9.31 -4.22 12.82
CA GLY A 57 -10.31 -5.20 12.38
C GLY A 57 -9.74 -6.48 11.73
N LEU A 58 -8.45 -6.76 11.94
CA LEU A 58 -7.76 -7.91 11.36
C LEU A 58 -7.26 -8.86 12.45
N ARG A 59 -7.29 -10.16 12.16
CA ARG A 59 -6.49 -11.18 12.83
C ARG A 59 -5.32 -11.53 11.93
N LEU A 60 -4.13 -11.44 12.50
CA LEU A 60 -2.87 -11.69 11.83
C LEU A 60 -2.21 -12.94 12.42
N GLU A 61 -1.62 -13.76 11.57
CA GLU A 61 -0.68 -14.81 11.96
C GLU A 61 0.65 -14.52 11.27
N GLU A 62 1.70 -14.29 12.05
CA GLU A 62 2.96 -13.70 11.59
C GLU A 62 2.76 -12.33 10.92
N ARG A 63 2.62 -12.31 9.59
CA ARG A 63 2.33 -11.12 8.76
C ARG A 63 1.16 -11.33 7.81
N LEU A 64 0.48 -12.47 7.90
CA LEU A 64 -0.62 -12.86 7.02
C LEU A 64 -1.98 -12.53 7.63
N VAL A 65 -2.87 -11.98 6.81
CA VAL A 65 -4.27 -11.76 7.19
C VAL A 65 -5.04 -13.08 7.11
N THR A 66 -5.33 -13.68 8.27
CA THR A 66 -6.01 -14.98 8.33
C THR A 66 -7.51 -14.84 8.54
N ARG A 67 -7.97 -13.76 9.16
CA ARG A 67 -9.39 -13.52 9.42
C ARG A 67 -9.70 -12.03 9.63
N PHE A 68 -10.91 -11.60 9.24
CA PHE A 68 -11.45 -10.31 9.64
C PHE A 68 -12.16 -10.41 10.98
N THR A 69 -11.78 -9.55 11.94
CA THR A 69 -12.50 -9.39 13.21
C THR A 69 -13.61 -8.35 13.11
N LYS A 70 -13.54 -7.47 12.10
CA LYS A 70 -14.54 -6.45 11.80
C LYS A 70 -14.83 -6.41 10.29
N PRO A 71 -16.10 -6.39 9.86
CA PRO A 71 -16.47 -6.37 8.43
C PRO A 71 -16.03 -5.09 7.70
N GLU A 72 -15.76 -4.00 8.43
CA GLU A 72 -15.25 -2.75 7.86
C GLU A 72 -13.87 -2.90 7.24
N ALA A 73 -13.04 -3.83 7.72
CA ALA A 73 -11.73 -4.08 7.16
C ALA A 73 -11.80 -4.56 5.71
N GLU A 74 -12.77 -5.43 5.39
CA GLU A 74 -13.00 -5.90 4.02
C GLU A 74 -13.35 -4.74 3.08
N LYS A 75 -14.13 -3.76 3.57
CA LYS A 75 -14.52 -2.56 2.80
C LYS A 75 -13.34 -1.63 2.51
N LEU A 76 -12.24 -1.71 3.27
CA LEU A 76 -11.00 -0.98 2.99
C LEU A 76 -10.13 -1.65 1.92
N GLY A 77 -10.55 -2.81 1.42
CA GLY A 77 -9.85 -3.53 0.35
C GLY A 77 -8.87 -4.58 0.84
N TRP A 78 -8.88 -4.91 2.14
CA TRP A 78 -8.16 -6.06 2.68
C TRP A 78 -8.72 -7.36 2.12
N ARG A 79 -7.85 -8.37 1.93
CA ARG A 79 -8.23 -9.73 1.57
C ARG A 79 -7.56 -10.74 2.48
N LEU A 80 -8.22 -11.88 2.66
CA LEU A 80 -7.59 -13.02 3.34
C LEU A 80 -6.40 -13.50 2.52
N GLY A 81 -5.30 -13.80 3.20
CA GLY A 81 -4.02 -14.15 2.57
C GLY A 81 -3.15 -12.96 2.19
N ASP A 82 -3.58 -11.71 2.41
CA ASP A 82 -2.69 -10.55 2.26
C ASP A 82 -1.50 -10.67 3.22
N CYS A 83 -0.29 -10.51 2.69
CA CYS A 83 0.95 -10.52 3.45
C CYS A 83 1.44 -9.08 3.66
N ILE A 84 1.47 -8.61 4.90
CA ILE A 84 1.93 -7.25 5.21
C ILE A 84 3.46 -7.21 5.08
N ILE A 85 3.95 -6.38 4.16
CA ILE A 85 5.39 -6.20 3.89
C ILE A 85 5.88 -4.79 4.24
N GLY A 86 4.97 -3.87 4.57
CA GLY A 86 5.34 -2.54 5.09
C GLY A 86 4.18 -1.82 5.79
N VAL A 87 4.52 -0.92 6.70
CA VAL A 87 3.58 -0.05 7.42
C VAL A 87 4.16 1.37 7.44
N GLY A 88 3.39 2.35 7.00
CA GLY A 88 3.86 3.72 6.79
C GLY A 88 4.98 3.77 5.75
N SER A 89 6.13 4.29 6.16
CA SER A 89 7.38 4.31 5.38
C SER A 89 8.33 3.16 5.72
N GLN A 90 7.98 2.30 6.68
CA GLN A 90 8.86 1.25 7.18
C GLN A 90 8.53 -0.10 6.53
N PRO A 91 9.50 -0.77 5.88
CA PRO A 91 9.35 -2.17 5.50
C PRO A 91 9.36 -3.04 6.76
N VAL A 92 8.57 -4.12 6.76
CA VAL A 92 8.48 -5.05 7.90
C VAL A 92 8.80 -6.46 7.44
N ARG A 93 9.69 -7.13 8.16
CA ARG A 93 10.16 -8.50 7.84
C ARG A 93 9.75 -9.51 8.90
N SER A 94 9.49 -9.05 10.12
CA SER A 94 9.06 -9.87 11.26
C SER A 94 7.72 -9.39 11.82
N GLN A 95 7.09 -10.24 12.64
CA GLN A 95 5.86 -9.89 13.34
C GLN A 95 6.08 -8.74 14.33
N ASP A 96 7.20 -8.73 15.06
CA ASP A 96 7.50 -7.70 16.04
C ASP A 96 7.71 -6.33 15.38
N GLU A 97 8.44 -6.27 14.27
CA GLU A 97 8.59 -5.04 13.47
C GLU A 97 7.24 -4.51 13.00
N MET A 98 6.37 -5.41 12.51
CA MET A 98 5.02 -5.05 12.07
C MET A 98 4.18 -4.50 13.23
N LEU A 99 4.21 -5.13 14.41
CA LEU A 99 3.44 -4.67 15.56
C LEU A 99 3.93 -3.31 16.07
N THR A 100 5.25 -3.09 16.11
CA THR A 100 5.83 -1.78 16.47
C THR A 100 5.43 -0.71 15.47
N ALA A 101 5.55 -0.97 14.16
CA ALA A 101 5.18 0.00 13.13
C ALA A 101 3.66 0.31 13.13
N ILE A 102 2.82 -0.68 13.45
CA ILE A 102 1.38 -0.46 13.65
C ILE A 102 1.13 0.44 14.88
N ALA A 103 1.84 0.23 15.98
CA ALA A 103 1.71 1.05 17.17
C ALA A 103 2.08 2.51 16.87
N GLU A 104 3.20 2.74 16.18
CA GLU A 104 3.62 4.08 15.72
C GLU A 104 2.57 4.72 14.80
N GLY A 105 2.05 3.96 13.84
CA GLY A 105 0.99 4.42 12.95
C GLY A 105 -0.29 4.81 13.70
N LYS A 106 -0.68 4.04 14.73
CA LYS A 106 -1.83 4.36 15.58
C LYS A 106 -1.61 5.65 16.37
N GLU A 107 -0.42 5.88 16.89
CA GLU A 107 -0.10 7.11 17.61
C GLU A 107 -0.09 8.32 16.68
N ALA A 108 0.46 8.20 15.47
CA ALA A 108 0.38 9.25 14.46
C ALA A 108 -1.09 9.56 14.11
N LEU A 109 -1.90 8.54 13.86
CA LEU A 109 -3.33 8.72 13.58
C LEU A 109 -4.06 9.45 14.71
N LYS A 110 -3.77 9.13 15.97
CA LYS A 110 -4.36 9.83 17.14
C LYS A 110 -3.87 11.27 17.26
N ALA A 111 -2.58 11.51 17.03
CA ALA A 111 -1.95 12.80 17.29
C ALA A 111 -2.30 13.85 16.23
N ASN A 112 -2.33 13.47 14.95
CA ASN A 112 -2.48 14.41 13.84
C ASN A 112 -3.45 13.94 12.75
N GLY A 113 -4.17 12.84 12.96
CA GLY A 113 -5.12 12.31 11.97
C GLY A 113 -4.48 11.67 10.75
N THR A 114 -3.17 11.39 10.76
CA THR A 114 -2.50 10.78 9.60
C THR A 114 -2.97 9.33 9.39
N PRO A 115 -3.53 8.98 8.22
CA PRO A 115 -3.94 7.61 7.92
C PRO A 115 -2.76 6.64 7.92
N ILE A 116 -2.96 5.45 8.49
CA ILE A 116 -1.98 4.38 8.48
C ILE A 116 -1.98 3.74 7.09
N ARG A 117 -0.81 3.71 6.44
CA ARG A 117 -0.64 3.07 5.13
C ARG A 117 -0.03 1.69 5.31
N PHE A 118 -0.60 0.68 4.68
CA PHE A 118 -0.08 -0.67 4.66
C PHE A 118 0.35 -1.01 3.24
N LEU A 119 1.55 -1.55 3.10
CA LEU A 119 2.00 -2.18 1.87
C LEU A 119 1.83 -3.68 2.04
N VAL A 120 1.01 -4.28 1.18
CA VAL A 120 0.73 -5.72 1.23
C VAL A 120 1.14 -6.38 -0.08
N GLU A 121 1.62 -7.60 0.03
CA GLU A 121 1.77 -8.52 -1.09
C GLU A 121 0.54 -9.43 -1.14
N ARG A 122 -0.08 -9.48 -2.31
CA ARG A 122 -1.30 -10.24 -2.56
C ARG A 122 -1.05 -11.26 -3.65
N LEU A 123 -1.47 -12.50 -3.38
CA LEU A 123 -1.49 -13.57 -4.37
C LEU A 123 -2.63 -13.36 -5.37
N GLY A 124 -2.35 -13.71 -6.62
CA GLY A 124 -3.29 -13.64 -7.73
C GLY A 124 -3.05 -12.44 -8.64
N PRO A 125 -3.81 -12.38 -9.74
CA PRO A 125 -3.62 -11.36 -10.77
C PRO A 125 -3.74 -9.97 -10.16
N LYS A 126 -2.84 -9.07 -10.59
CA LYS A 126 -2.94 -7.65 -10.27
C LYS A 126 -4.36 -7.19 -10.62
N PRO A 127 -5.08 -6.51 -9.70
CA PRO A 127 -6.42 -6.04 -9.97
C PRO A 127 -6.36 -5.19 -11.24
N THR A 128 -6.93 -5.72 -12.31
CA THR A 128 -7.08 -5.00 -13.56
C THR A 128 -8.12 -3.93 -13.35
N THR A 129 -8.04 -2.91 -14.18
CA THR A 129 -8.95 -1.77 -14.22
C THR A 129 -10.44 -2.16 -14.20
N ASP A 130 -10.79 -3.33 -14.75
CA ASP A 130 -12.17 -3.83 -14.75
C ASP A 130 -12.67 -4.31 -13.38
N SER A 131 -11.79 -4.42 -12.39
CA SER A 131 -12.14 -4.81 -11.02
C SER A 131 -12.36 -3.62 -10.08
N PHE A 132 -12.42 -2.40 -10.61
CA PHE A 132 -12.85 -1.22 -9.86
C PHE A 132 -14.34 -1.29 -9.55
N VAL A 133 -14.67 -1.62 -8.29
CA VAL A 133 -16.04 -1.63 -7.79
C VAL A 133 -16.36 -0.27 -7.16
N ARG A 134 -17.59 0.21 -7.34
CA ARG A 134 -18.12 1.36 -6.60
C ARG A 134 -17.91 1.15 -5.09
N GLY A 135 -17.35 2.15 -4.42
CA GLY A 135 -17.00 2.12 -3.01
C GLY A 135 -15.57 1.71 -2.71
N ALA A 136 -14.83 1.15 -3.67
CA ALA A 136 -13.42 0.80 -3.50
C ALA A 136 -12.55 2.04 -3.26
N MET A 137 -11.47 1.86 -2.49
CA MET A 137 -10.48 2.91 -2.23
C MET A 137 -9.34 2.78 -3.23
N VAL A 138 -8.98 3.89 -3.89
CA VAL A 138 -7.90 3.98 -4.87
C VAL A 138 -6.98 5.15 -4.54
N THR A 139 -5.73 5.08 -5.00
CA THR A 139 -4.78 6.19 -4.89
C THR A 139 -4.69 6.92 -6.23
N VAL A 140 -5.01 8.21 -6.25
CA VAL A 140 -4.99 9.07 -7.43
C VAL A 140 -4.07 10.24 -7.14
N ASN A 141 -2.98 10.37 -7.91
CA ASN A 141 -1.96 11.43 -7.72
C ASN A 141 -1.45 11.51 -6.26
N GLY A 142 -1.24 10.37 -5.60
CA GLY A 142 -0.77 10.30 -4.21
C GLY A 142 -1.83 10.57 -3.15
N ARG A 143 -3.08 10.85 -3.52
CA ARG A 143 -4.21 11.09 -2.62
C ARG A 143 -5.15 9.89 -2.62
N ILE A 144 -5.72 9.58 -1.45
CA ILE A 144 -6.67 8.48 -1.29
C ILE A 144 -8.07 8.95 -1.68
N ALA A 145 -8.74 8.20 -2.55
CA ALA A 145 -10.07 8.51 -3.04
C ALA A 145 -10.96 7.26 -3.10
N ARG A 146 -12.25 7.41 -2.80
CA ARG A 146 -13.26 6.38 -2.93
C ARG A 146 -13.91 6.44 -4.30
N ILE A 147 -13.98 5.33 -5.03
CA ILE A 147 -14.70 5.24 -6.30
C ILE A 147 -16.20 5.44 -6.04
N GLN A 148 -16.78 6.47 -6.64
CA GLN A 148 -18.21 6.75 -6.60
C GLN A 148 -18.94 6.13 -7.80
N GLU A 149 -18.28 6.09 -8.95
CA GLU A 149 -18.87 5.62 -10.20
C GLU A 149 -17.78 5.17 -11.17
N VAL A 150 -18.08 4.17 -12.01
CA VAL A 150 -17.21 3.71 -13.10
C VAL A 150 -18.01 3.80 -14.39
N GLN A 151 -17.53 4.59 -15.36
CA GLN A 151 -18.16 4.80 -16.67
C GLN A 151 -17.11 4.74 -17.77
N ASP A 152 -17.28 3.84 -18.75
CA ASP A 152 -16.58 3.78 -20.04
C ASP A 152 -15.18 4.40 -20.07
N GLY A 153 -14.21 3.73 -19.45
CA GLY A 153 -12.81 4.18 -19.50
C GLY A 153 -12.47 5.32 -18.52
N ALA A 154 -13.35 5.65 -17.58
CA ALA A 154 -13.07 6.58 -16.49
C ALA A 154 -13.77 6.18 -15.19
N MET A 155 -13.22 6.61 -14.07
CA MET A 155 -13.84 6.49 -12.75
C MET A 155 -14.03 7.87 -12.12
N VAL A 156 -15.20 8.08 -11.51
CA VAL A 156 -15.44 9.23 -10.64
C VAL A 156 -15.03 8.81 -9.24
N VAL A 157 -14.05 9.49 -8.66
CA VAL A 157 -13.56 9.24 -7.31
C VAL A 157 -13.89 10.42 -6.40
N GLN A 158 -14.03 10.18 -5.11
CA GLN A 158 -14.18 11.19 -4.06
C GLN A 158 -12.99 11.12 -3.11
N PHE A 159 -12.17 12.16 -3.05
CA PHE A 159 -11.01 12.20 -2.17
C PHE A 159 -11.43 12.25 -0.70
N GLN A 160 -10.70 11.55 0.17
CA GLN A 160 -11.04 11.50 1.60
C GLN A 160 -10.57 12.70 2.40
N ASP A 161 -9.56 13.43 1.93
CA ASP A 161 -9.01 14.60 2.62
C ASP A 161 -9.94 15.82 2.53
N ASP A 162 -10.52 16.10 1.35
CA ASP A 162 -11.35 17.28 1.12
C ASP A 162 -12.78 16.97 0.63
N GLY A 163 -13.10 15.69 0.41
CA GLY A 163 -14.41 15.27 -0.10
C GLY A 163 -14.67 15.65 -1.58
N THR A 164 -13.69 16.22 -2.27
CA THR A 164 -13.83 16.65 -3.67
C THR A 164 -13.95 15.46 -4.60
N ARG A 165 -14.66 15.65 -5.71
CA ARG A 165 -14.85 14.61 -6.72
C ARG A 165 -13.96 14.90 -7.93
N ALA A 166 -13.28 13.87 -8.43
CA ALA A 166 -12.51 13.96 -9.66
C ALA A 166 -12.83 12.81 -10.61
N ARG A 167 -12.80 13.11 -11.90
CA ARG A 167 -12.87 12.09 -12.95
C ARG A 167 -11.46 11.67 -13.33
N VAL A 168 -11.16 10.40 -13.18
CA VAL A 168 -9.84 9.82 -13.44
C VAL A 168 -9.96 8.88 -14.63
N PRO A 169 -9.25 9.12 -15.74
CA PRO A 169 -9.26 8.20 -16.86
C PRO A 169 -8.64 6.89 -16.42
N THR A 170 -9.31 5.79 -16.73
CA THR A 170 -8.72 4.48 -16.54
C THR A 170 -7.84 4.20 -17.75
N ARG A 171 -6.51 4.22 -17.56
CA ARG A 171 -5.58 3.91 -18.67
C ARG A 171 -5.87 2.49 -19.15
N ARG A 172 -6.22 2.37 -20.44
CA ARG A 172 -6.26 1.10 -21.17
C ARG A 172 -4.86 0.61 -21.44
#